data_AF-H2ZM14-F1
#
_entry.id   AF-H2ZM14-F1
#
_cell.length_a   1.000
_cell.length_b   1.000
_cell.length_c   1.000
_cell.angle_alpha   90.00
_cell.angle_beta   90.00
_cell.angle_gamma   90.00
#
_symmetry.space_group_name_H-M   'P 1'
#
loop_
_entity.id
_entity.type
_entity.pdbx_description
1 polymer ?
#
loop_
_entity_poly.entity_id
_entity_poly.type
_entity_poly.pdbx_seq_one_letter_code
_entity_poly.pdbx_strand_id
1 'polypeptide(L)'
;MLKDEEEEYTRRQKEGLPKRHAHLMGPRQWDYNNELADLCGIPRIPSNVSLLYDLCHQRRTFNLMVYKRDEFFLSNQGNFYKSDD
;
A
#
# COMPACT_ATOMS: atom_id res chain seq x y z
N MET A 1 2.03 -12.39 20.00
CA MET A 1 3.29 -11.65 19.77
C MET A 1 4.40 -12.57 19.27
N LEU A 2 5.18 -13.27 20.11
CA LEU A 2 6.33 -14.06 19.62
C LEU A 2 5.96 -15.18 18.62
N LYS A 3 4.84 -15.85 18.84
CA LYS A 3 4.34 -16.91 17.95
C LYS A 3 3.85 -16.36 16.61
N ASP A 4 3.10 -15.27 16.63
CA ASP A 4 2.57 -14.63 15.40
C ASP A 4 3.71 -14.07 14.54
N GLU A 5 4.74 -13.49 15.18
CA GLU A 5 5.96 -13.01 14.52
C GLU A 5 6.73 -14.15 13.83
N GLU A 6 6.86 -15.29 14.50
CA GLU A 6 7.55 -16.47 13.96
C GLU A 6 6.78 -17.12 12.81
N GLU A 7 5.45 -17.17 12.90
CA GLU A 7 4.56 -17.62 11.82
C GLU A 7 4.64 -16.70 10.60
N GLU A 8 4.61 -15.38 10.81
CA GLU A 8 4.74 -14.41 9.74
C GLU A 8 6.12 -14.49 9.07
N TYR A 9 7.18 -14.60 9.86
CA TYR A 9 8.55 -14.76 9.36
C TYR A 9 8.71 -16.04 8.54
N THR A 10 8.12 -17.15 9.02
CA THR A 10 8.13 -18.44 8.31
C THR A 10 7.34 -18.37 7.00
N ARG A 11 6.17 -17.73 7.01
CA ARG A 11 5.37 -17.47 5.81
C ARG A 11 6.16 -16.66 4.77
N ARG A 12 6.78 -15.55 5.19
CA ARG A 12 7.60 -14.69 4.31
C ARG A 12 8.79 -15.44 3.70
N GLN A 13 9.44 -16.32 4.46
CA GLN A 13 10.50 -17.18 3.93
C GLN A 13 9.97 -18.18 2.88
N LYS A 14 8.81 -18.80 3.13
CA LYS A 14 8.17 -19.73 2.17
C LYS A 14 7.78 -19.04 0.86
N GLU A 15 7.40 -17.77 0.92
CA GLU A 15 7.12 -16.92 -0.25
C GLU A 15 8.39 -16.43 -0.97
N GLY A 16 9.58 -16.89 -0.56
CA GLY A 16 10.85 -16.59 -1.21
C GLY A 16 11.44 -15.22 -0.84
N LEU A 17 10.93 -14.57 0.21
CA LEU A 17 11.40 -13.25 0.63
C LEU A 17 12.73 -13.38 1.42
N PRO A 18 13.84 -12.78 0.96
CA PRO A 18 15.10 -12.81 1.70
C PRO A 18 14.96 -12.13 3.06
N LYS A 19 15.69 -12.62 4.08
CA LYS A 19 15.66 -12.06 5.45
C LYS A 19 15.90 -10.55 5.52
N ARG A 20 16.76 -10.00 4.66
CA ARG A 20 17.01 -8.54 4.56
C ARG A 20 15.79 -7.71 4.14
N HIS A 21 14.79 -8.35 3.54
CA HIS A 21 13.51 -7.74 3.16
C HIS A 21 12.39 -8.09 4.13
N ALA A 22 12.70 -8.61 5.33
CA ALA A 22 11.68 -8.98 6.33
C ALA A 22 10.75 -7.81 6.68
N HIS A 23 11.25 -6.57 6.69
CA HIS A 23 10.45 -5.37 6.95
C HIS A 23 9.81 -4.76 5.69
N LEU A 24 10.05 -5.33 4.50
CA LEU A 24 9.42 -4.84 3.28
C LEU A 24 7.94 -5.26 3.28
N MET A 25 7.05 -4.28 3.30
CA MET A 25 5.61 -4.53 3.23
C MET A 25 5.13 -4.63 1.78
N GLY A 26 5.52 -3.69 0.91
CA GLY A 26 5.07 -3.67 -0.47
C GLY A 26 3.54 -3.74 -0.54
N PRO A 27 2.93 -4.63 -1.35
CA PRO A 27 1.48 -4.81 -1.41
C PRO A 27 0.85 -5.22 -0.07
N ARG A 28 1.60 -5.90 0.82
CA ARG A 28 1.11 -6.38 2.13
C ARG A 28 0.77 -5.25 3.10
N GLN A 29 1.22 -4.02 2.81
CA GLN A 29 0.98 -2.85 3.66
C GLN A 29 -0.53 -2.59 3.86
N TRP A 30 -1.36 -2.91 2.87
CA TRP A 30 -2.80 -2.64 2.92
C TRP A 30 -3.50 -3.55 3.94
N ASP A 31 -3.24 -4.86 3.88
CA ASP A 31 -3.81 -5.81 4.82
C ASP A 31 -3.31 -5.56 6.25
N TYR A 32 -2.02 -5.28 6.41
CA TYR A 32 -1.45 -4.89 7.69
C TYR A 32 -2.13 -3.66 8.30
N ASN A 33 -2.34 -2.61 7.51
CA ASN A 33 -3.04 -1.40 7.98
C ASN A 33 -4.53 -1.64 8.26
N ASN A 34 -5.18 -2.54 7.51
CA ASN A 34 -6.57 -2.93 7.76
C ASN A 34 -6.69 -3.66 9.11
N GLU A 35 -5.79 -4.60 9.40
CA GLU A 35 -5.74 -5.30 10.68
C GLU A 35 -5.53 -4.31 11.84
N LEU A 36 -4.61 -3.36 11.71
CA LEU A 36 -4.41 -2.32 12.72
C LEU A 36 -5.65 -1.45 12.92
N ALA A 37 -6.32 -1.05 11.83
CA ALA A 37 -7.53 -0.23 11.92
C ALA A 37 -8.65 -0.98 12.67
N ASP A 38 -8.84 -2.27 12.36
CA ASP A 38 -9.82 -3.12 13.03
C ASP A 38 -9.50 -3.31 14.53
N LEU A 39 -8.22 -3.54 14.86
CA LEU A 39 -7.77 -3.69 16.25
C LEU A 39 -7.96 -2.41 17.08
N CYS A 40 -7.76 -1.24 16.45
CA CYS A 40 -7.95 0.05 17.09
C CYS A 40 -9.40 0.55 17.05
N GLY A 41 -10.30 -0.14 16.34
CA GLY A 41 -11.69 0.29 16.16
C GLY A 41 -11.83 1.60 15.38
N ILE A 42 -10.89 1.89 14.48
CA ILE A 42 -10.89 3.10 13.63
C ILE A 42 -11.27 2.75 12.18
N PRO A 43 -11.73 3.72 11.37
CA PRO A 43 -12.03 3.48 9.97
C PRO A 43 -10.80 3.00 9.20
N ARG A 44 -10.98 1.96 8.38
CA ARG A 44 -9.96 1.48 7.44
C ARG A 44 -9.62 2.55 6.42
N ILE A 45 -8.43 2.44 5.82
CA ILE A 45 -8.02 3.32 4.72
C ILE A 45 -8.97 3.09 3.53
N PRO A 46 -9.58 4.15 2.97
CA PRO A 46 -10.44 4.02 1.79
C PRO A 46 -9.72 3.40 0.60
N SER A 47 -10.40 2.52 -0.15
CA SER A 47 -9.82 1.79 -1.28
C SER A 47 -9.36 2.69 -2.43
N ASN A 48 -9.95 3.88 -2.58
CA ASN A 48 -9.50 4.85 -3.58
C ASN A 48 -8.09 5.38 -3.31
N VAL A 49 -7.64 5.39 -2.04
CA VAL A 49 -6.25 5.72 -1.68
C VAL A 49 -5.29 4.66 -2.19
N SER A 50 -5.61 3.37 -2.01
CA SER A 50 -4.75 2.28 -2.49
C SER A 50 -4.70 2.23 -4.02
N LEU A 51 -5.85 2.44 -4.67
CA LEU A 51 -5.92 2.51 -6.13
C LEU A 51 -5.11 3.70 -6.69
N LEU A 52 -5.18 4.87 -6.06
CA LEU A 52 -4.38 6.03 -6.47
C LEU A 52 -2.88 5.78 -6.24
N TYR A 53 -2.51 5.13 -5.14
CA TYR A 53 -1.13 4.74 -4.88
C TYR A 53 -0.58 3.82 -5.99
N ASP A 54 -1.36 2.82 -6.41
CA ASP A 54 -0.95 1.89 -7.47
C ASP A 54 -0.82 2.60 -8.83
N LEU A 55 -1.72 3.54 -9.14
CA LEU A 55 -1.58 4.40 -10.32
C LEU A 55 -0.32 5.25 -10.27
N CYS A 56 -0.02 5.89 -9.14
CA CYS A 56 1.21 6.66 -8.95
C CYS A 56 2.46 5.78 -9.10
N HIS A 57 2.42 4.55 -8.58
CA HIS A 57 3.50 3.58 -8.76
C HIS A 57 3.69 3.25 -10.25
N GLN A 58 2.61 2.98 -10.98
CA GLN A 58 2.63 2.74 -12.42
C GLN A 58 3.20 3.95 -13.18
N ARG A 59 2.72 5.16 -12.90
CA ARG A 59 3.23 6.38 -13.53
C ARG A 59 4.73 6.55 -13.31
N ARG A 60 5.22 6.27 -12.09
CA ARG A 60 6.65 6.31 -11.76
C ARG A 60 7.47 5.29 -12.54
N THR A 61 6.96 4.08 -12.77
CA THR A 61 7.67 3.03 -13.52
C THR A 61 7.70 3.30 -15.02
N PHE A 62 6.61 3.85 -15.59
CA PHE A 62 6.52 4.12 -17.04
C PHE A 62 7.07 5.50 -17.44
N ASN A 63 6.94 6.52 -16.59
CA ASN A 63 7.22 7.92 -16.92
C ASN A 63 8.10 8.59 -15.85
N LEU A 64 9.24 7.98 -15.53
CA LEU A 64 10.12 8.37 -14.41
C LEU A 64 10.49 9.86 -14.37
N MET A 65 10.66 10.50 -15.52
CA MET A 65 11.08 11.90 -15.59
C MET A 65 9.95 12.91 -15.36
N VAL A 66 8.69 12.50 -15.57
CA VAL A 66 7.55 13.44 -15.60
C VAL A 66 6.40 13.06 -14.67
N TYR A 67 6.40 11.88 -14.05
CA TYR A 67 5.29 11.42 -13.19
C TYR A 67 4.99 12.38 -12.03
N LYS A 68 5.97 13.16 -11.57
CA LYS A 68 5.79 14.16 -10.50
C LYS A 68 5.00 15.40 -10.94
N ARG A 69 4.69 15.54 -12.22
CA ARG A 69 3.83 16.61 -12.75
C ARG A 69 2.35 16.26 -12.68
N ASP A 70 2.00 15.01 -12.35
CA ASP A 70 0.61 14.65 -12.17
C ASP A 70 0.09 15.13 -10.81
N GLU A 71 -1.01 15.86 -10.84
CA GLU A 71 -1.78 16.21 -9.65
C GLU A 71 -3.08 15.41 -9.63
N PHE A 72 -3.48 14.93 -8.46
CA PHE A 72 -4.70 14.14 -8.29
C PHE A 72 -5.52 14.66 -7.12
N PHE A 73 -6.82 14.72 -7.31
CA PHE A 73 -7.81 15.00 -6.27
C PHE A 73 -8.46 13.70 -5.81
N LEU A 74 -8.45 13.48 -4.50
CA LEU A 74 -9.17 12.38 -3.87
C LEU A 74 -10.55 12.88 -3.44
N SER A 75 -11.61 12.23 -3.90
CA SER A 75 -12.97 12.54 -3.48
C SER A 75 -13.40 11.68 -2.28
N ASN A 76 -14.29 12.24 -1.46
CA ASN A 76 -14.93 11.50 -0.37
C ASN A 76 -15.90 10.42 -0.87
N GLN A 77 -16.22 10.38 -2.17
CA GLN A 77 -17.14 9.43 -2.79
C GLN A 77 -16.45 8.14 -3.25
N GLY A 78 -15.17 7.93 -2.90
CA GLY A 78 -14.44 6.74 -3.31
C GLY A 78 -13.86 6.81 -4.73
N ASN A 79 -13.78 8.01 -5.33
CA ASN A 79 -13.13 8.24 -6.61
C ASN A 79 -11.89 9.11 -6.46
N PHE A 80 -11.00 9.09 -7.45
CA PHE A 80 -9.95 10.08 -7.64
C PHE A 80 -9.95 10.59 -9.07
N TYR A 81 -9.50 11.83 -9.26
CA TYR A 81 -9.49 12.51 -10.55
C TYR A 81 -8.11 13.13 -10.77
N LYS A 82 -7.60 13.10 -12.00
CA LYS A 82 -6.41 13.88 -12.34
C LYS A 82 -6.81 15.36 -12.46
N SER A 83 -5.99 16.27 -11.95
CA SER A 83 -6.18 17.70 -12.24
C SER A 83 -5.99 17.94 -13.72
N ASP A 84 -6.94 18.63 -14.33
CA ASP A 84 -6.71 19.22 -15.64
C ASP A 84 -5.82 20.46 -15.46
N ASP A 85 -4.87 20.66 -16.38
CA ASP A 85 -4.05 21.87 -16.49
C ASP A 85 -4.90 23.08 -16.96
#